data_AF-A0A6C0PBD6-F1
#
_entry.id   AF-A0A6C0PBD6-F1
#
_cell.length_a   1.000
_cell.length_b   1.000
_cell.length_c   1.000
_cell.angle_alpha   90.00
_cell.angle_beta   90.00
_cell.angle_gamma   90.00
#
_symmetry.space_group_name_H-M   'P 1'
#
loop_
_entity.id
_entity.type
_entity.pdbx_description
1 polymer ?
#
loop_
_entity_poly.entity_id
_entity_poly.type
_entity_poly.pdbx_seq_one_letter_code
_entity_poly.pdbx_strand_id
1 'polypeptide(L)'
;MSDLLQEALLSEDVSMLDEMMEMLANVKAAGGHVPQEVDEMTIRRMMIRMKINEREISKDKKMKSAIVETWDGRIKKKEEEVKTLRAFIERWIIETNKGKPLQLDVGTASTRKVPHAFEIKDPILFREWLKSIGKEATFLKPQELDVTAAKADIIEYVDKNADEMAEAELKKLQEENPDKKFTKAELKRRKDELIAGYIPALVAKVGLPENVGEYKAEGQSVNLRFA
;
A
#
# COMPACT_ATOMS: atom_id res chain seq x y z
N MET A 1 -13.19 25.21 42.45
CA MET A 1 -14.31 24.33 42.07
C MET A 1 -13.73 22.95 41.86
N SER A 2 -14.23 21.94 42.57
CA SER A 2 -13.61 20.60 42.61
C SER A 2 -13.68 19.90 41.25
N ASP A 3 -12.62 19.20 40.85
CA ASP A 3 -12.57 18.39 39.61
C ASP A 3 -13.79 17.47 39.47
N LEU A 4 -14.30 16.96 40.59
CA LEU A 4 -15.53 16.15 40.68
C LEU A 4 -16.81 16.88 40.24
N LEU A 5 -16.91 18.20 40.46
CA LEU A 5 -18.04 19.03 40.00
C LEU A 5 -17.90 19.37 38.51
N GLN A 6 -16.66 19.46 38.03
CA GLN A 6 -16.37 19.71 36.61
C GLN A 6 -16.58 18.42 35.78
N GLU A 7 -16.24 17.27 36.35
CA GLU A 7 -16.45 15.93 35.80
C GLU A 7 -17.93 15.51 35.86
N ALA A 8 -18.67 15.88 36.91
CA ALA A 8 -20.11 15.69 36.99
C ALA A 8 -20.91 16.59 36.03
N LEU A 9 -20.48 17.86 35.84
CA LEU A 9 -21.10 18.72 34.82
C LEU A 9 -20.87 18.19 33.39
N LEU A 10 -19.72 17.56 33.16
CA LEU A 10 -19.38 16.95 31.87
C LEU A 10 -20.11 15.61 31.64
N SER A 11 -20.48 14.87 32.68
CA SER A 11 -21.22 13.60 32.54
C SER A 11 -22.72 13.79 32.31
N GLU A 12 -23.36 14.81 32.92
CA GLU A 12 -24.75 15.17 32.64
C GLU A 12 -24.92 15.71 31.20
N ASP A 13 -23.94 16.44 30.67
CA ASP A 13 -23.93 16.95 29.28
C ASP A 13 -23.70 15.85 28.22
N VAL A 14 -23.17 14.69 28.62
CA VAL A 14 -22.89 13.54 27.71
C VAL A 14 -24.16 12.74 27.42
N SER A 15 -25.04 12.55 28.41
CA SER A 15 -26.36 11.92 28.20
C SER A 15 -27.20 12.71 27.19
N MET A 16 -27.19 14.03 27.31
CA MET A 16 -27.95 14.92 26.43
C MET A 16 -27.46 14.91 24.97
N LEU A 17 -26.17 14.68 24.72
CA LEU A 17 -25.62 14.64 23.35
C LEU A 17 -25.88 13.32 22.62
N ASP A 18 -25.84 12.20 23.34
CA ASP A 18 -26.20 10.89 22.77
C ASP A 18 -27.71 10.83 22.50
N GLU A 19 -28.53 11.37 23.41
CA GLU A 19 -29.98 11.58 23.19
C GLU A 19 -30.26 12.52 22.01
N MET A 20 -29.48 13.59 21.85
CA MET A 20 -29.63 14.52 20.72
C MET A 20 -29.20 13.88 19.40
N MET A 21 -28.17 13.04 19.38
CA MET A 21 -27.77 12.29 18.18
C MET A 21 -28.78 11.20 17.79
N GLU A 22 -29.38 10.50 18.76
CA GLU A 22 -30.48 9.57 18.50
C GLU A 22 -31.74 10.30 17.99
N MET A 23 -32.07 11.46 18.56
CA MET A 23 -33.20 12.28 18.10
C MET A 23 -32.98 12.79 16.66
N LEU A 24 -31.77 13.19 16.31
CA LEU A 24 -31.38 13.60 14.95
C LEU A 24 -31.41 12.44 13.95
N ALA A 25 -30.98 11.24 14.37
CA ALA A 25 -31.08 10.03 13.55
C ALA A 25 -32.55 9.67 13.26
N ASN A 26 -33.44 9.82 14.25
CA ASN A 26 -34.88 9.58 14.10
C ASN A 26 -35.58 10.60 13.18
N VAL A 27 -35.20 11.88 13.24
CA VAL A 27 -35.74 12.93 12.34
C VAL A 27 -35.30 12.70 10.89
N LYS A 28 -34.06 12.25 10.68
CA LYS A 28 -33.52 11.89 9.35
C LYS A 28 -34.19 10.65 8.77
N ALA A 29 -34.53 9.66 9.62
CA ALA A 29 -35.28 8.46 9.23
C ALA A 29 -36.76 8.77 8.88
N ALA A 30 -37.35 9.80 9.48
CA ALA A 30 -38.72 10.26 9.21
C ALA A 30 -38.86 11.20 7.99
N GLY A 31 -37.78 11.41 7.22
CA GLY A 31 -37.79 12.28 6.03
C GLY A 31 -37.74 13.78 6.33
N GLY A 32 -37.45 14.18 7.57
CA GLY A 32 -37.26 15.58 7.95
C GLY A 32 -35.86 16.09 7.56
N HIS A 33 -35.77 17.34 7.12
CA HIS A 33 -34.50 18.02 6.87
C HIS A 33 -34.04 18.71 8.16
N VAL A 34 -32.88 18.32 8.69
CA VAL A 34 -32.23 19.02 9.80
C VAL A 34 -31.19 19.99 9.22
N PRO A 35 -31.41 21.31 9.25
CA PRO A 35 -30.33 22.26 9.03
C PRO A 35 -29.55 22.36 10.34
N GLN A 36 -28.48 21.58 10.47
CA GLN A 36 -27.58 21.72 11.60
C GLN A 36 -26.43 22.63 11.19
N GLU A 37 -26.63 23.94 11.31
CA GLU A 37 -25.50 24.85 11.44
C GLU A 37 -24.85 24.54 12.79
N VAL A 38 -23.78 23.75 12.76
CA VAL A 38 -23.02 23.43 13.96
C VAL A 38 -22.34 24.72 14.42
N ASP A 39 -22.74 25.24 15.58
CA ASP A 39 -22.17 26.46 16.15
C ASP A 39 -20.74 26.23 16.68
N GLU A 40 -19.96 27.31 16.80
CA GLU A 40 -18.57 27.26 17.24
C GLU A 40 -18.42 26.54 18.60
N MET A 41 -19.39 26.69 19.50
CA MET A 41 -19.39 26.05 20.81
C MET A 41 -19.58 24.53 20.73
N THR A 42 -20.37 24.03 19.78
CA THR A 42 -20.49 22.60 19.53
C THR A 42 -19.22 22.03 18.91
N ILE A 43 -18.60 22.73 17.96
CA ILE A 43 -17.29 22.33 17.40
C ILE A 43 -16.22 22.31 18.52
N ARG A 44 -16.19 23.31 19.40
CA ARG A 44 -15.26 23.38 20.54
C ARG A 44 -15.45 22.21 21.51
N ARG A 45 -16.69 21.86 21.84
CA ARG A 45 -17.01 20.68 22.68
C ARG A 45 -16.56 19.38 22.01
N MET A 46 -16.80 19.22 20.71
CA MET A 46 -16.34 18.06 19.93
C MET A 46 -14.81 17.95 19.92
N MET A 47 -14.09 19.07 19.77
CA MET A 47 -12.62 19.08 19.83
C MET A 47 -12.08 18.69 21.20
N ILE A 48 -12.70 19.15 22.29
CA ILE A 48 -12.32 18.76 23.66
C ILE A 48 -12.53 17.25 23.86
N ARG A 49 -13.67 16.72 23.42
CA ARG A 49 -13.97 15.28 23.51
C ARG A 49 -13.03 14.43 22.66
N MET A 50 -12.68 14.89 21.45
CA MET A 50 -11.66 14.25 20.62
C MET A 50 -10.33 14.15 21.37
N LYS A 51 -9.92 15.21 22.07
CA LYS A 51 -8.68 15.20 22.88
C LYS A 51 -8.75 14.30 24.11
N ILE A 52 -9.90 14.17 24.76
CA ILE A 52 -10.11 13.23 25.87
C ILE A 52 -10.00 11.79 25.35
N ASN A 53 -10.73 11.46 24.27
CA ASN A 53 -10.69 10.15 23.65
C ASN A 53 -9.28 9.77 23.17
N GLU A 54 -8.53 10.71 22.58
CA GLU A 54 -7.12 10.48 22.20
C GLU A 54 -6.24 10.10 23.42
N ARG A 55 -6.47 10.74 24.58
CA ARG A 55 -5.74 10.42 25.82
C ARG A 55 -6.11 9.04 26.35
N GLU A 56 -7.38 8.67 26.33
CA GLU A 56 -7.86 7.35 26.75
C GLU A 56 -7.32 6.25 25.85
N ILE A 57 -7.39 6.42 24.53
CA ILE A 57 -6.80 5.50 23.55
C ILE A 57 -5.30 5.31 23.84
N SER A 58 -4.58 6.38 24.18
CA SER A 58 -3.16 6.32 24.52
C SER A 58 -2.90 5.53 25.82
N LYS A 59 -3.74 5.71 26.85
CA LYS A 59 -3.66 4.93 28.10
C LYS A 59 -3.94 3.45 27.84
N ASP A 60 -4.98 3.12 27.08
CA ASP A 60 -5.34 1.73 26.77
C ASP A 60 -4.27 1.03 25.94
N LYS A 61 -3.67 1.73 24.97
CA LYS A 61 -2.52 1.21 24.21
C LYS A 61 -1.34 0.87 25.11
N LYS A 62 -1.02 1.74 26.08
CA LYS A 62 0.07 1.49 27.06
C LYS A 62 -0.25 0.31 27.98
N MET A 63 -1.50 0.19 28.43
CA MET A 63 -1.90 -0.95 29.26
C MET A 63 -1.84 -2.26 28.46
N LYS A 64 -2.31 -2.25 27.21
CA LYS A 64 -2.18 -3.39 26.30
C LYS A 64 -0.72 -3.79 26.11
N SER A 65 0.18 -2.84 25.83
CA SER A 65 1.60 -3.15 25.62
C SER A 65 2.24 -3.75 26.87
N ALA A 66 1.92 -3.23 28.07
CA ALA A 66 2.43 -3.78 29.32
C ALA A 66 1.94 -5.22 29.59
N ILE A 67 0.67 -5.51 29.27
CA ILE A 67 0.11 -6.86 29.36
C ILE A 67 0.83 -7.78 28.37
N VAL A 68 0.95 -7.37 27.11
CA VAL A 68 1.64 -8.15 26.06
C VAL A 68 3.08 -8.45 26.46
N GLU A 69 3.83 -7.46 26.93
CA GLU A 69 5.22 -7.64 27.38
C GLU A 69 5.33 -8.65 28.52
N THR A 70 4.39 -8.61 29.47
CA THR A 70 4.35 -9.57 30.58
C THR A 70 4.10 -11.00 30.08
N TRP A 71 3.18 -11.17 29.13
CA TRP A 71 2.90 -12.47 28.52
C TRP A 71 4.07 -12.97 27.67
N ASP A 72 4.69 -12.09 26.88
CA ASP A 72 5.88 -12.40 26.11
C ASP A 72 7.03 -12.84 27.01
N GLY A 73 7.22 -12.19 28.16
CA GLY A 73 8.20 -12.61 29.16
C GLY A 73 7.93 -14.01 29.72
N ARG A 74 6.66 -14.32 30.02
CA ARG A 74 6.25 -15.67 30.48
C ARG A 74 6.47 -16.73 29.41
N ILE A 75 6.14 -16.42 28.15
CA ILE A 75 6.33 -17.31 27.01
C ILE A 75 7.81 -17.58 26.80
N LYS A 76 8.65 -16.54 26.76
CA LYS A 76 10.11 -16.67 26.61
C LYS A 76 10.72 -17.58 27.68
N LYS A 77 10.31 -17.42 28.95
CA LYS A 77 10.76 -18.31 30.03
C LYS A 77 10.39 -19.78 29.76
N LYS A 78 9.18 -20.04 29.28
CA LYS A 78 8.74 -21.39 28.91
C LYS A 78 9.47 -21.93 27.68
N GLU A 79 9.75 -21.10 26.69
CA GLU A 79 10.56 -21.48 25.53
C GLU A 79 12.00 -21.85 25.94
N GLU A 80 12.61 -21.11 26.86
CA GLU A 80 13.91 -21.42 27.43
C GLU A 80 13.89 -22.75 28.19
N GLU A 81 12.92 -22.96 29.07
CA GLU A 81 12.73 -24.24 29.78
C GLU A 81 12.62 -25.41 28.79
N VAL A 82 11.81 -25.27 27.73
CA VAL A 82 11.66 -26.28 26.68
C VAL A 82 12.96 -26.50 25.91
N LYS A 83 13.73 -25.46 25.59
CA LYS A 83 15.03 -25.59 24.93
C LYS A 83 16.02 -26.37 25.79
N THR A 84 16.09 -26.07 27.09
CA THR A 84 16.96 -26.79 28.03
C THR A 84 16.56 -28.27 28.13
N LEU A 85 15.26 -28.57 28.23
CA LEU A 85 14.76 -29.95 28.24
C LEU A 85 15.08 -30.69 26.93
N ARG A 86 14.88 -30.05 25.78
CA ARG A 86 15.24 -30.62 24.48
C ARG A 86 16.72 -30.93 24.37
N ALA A 87 17.59 -29.99 24.76
CA ALA A 87 19.03 -30.18 24.74
C ALA A 87 19.47 -31.34 25.66
N PHE A 88 18.82 -31.49 26.82
CA PHE A 88 19.06 -32.61 27.72
C PHE A 88 18.66 -33.96 27.09
N ILE A 89 17.44 -34.03 26.53
CA ILE A 89 16.93 -35.24 25.86
C ILE A 89 17.82 -35.61 24.68
N GLU A 90 18.20 -34.63 23.85
CA GLU A 90 19.09 -34.82 22.71
C GLU A 90 20.45 -35.39 23.14
N ARG A 91 21.09 -34.77 24.15
CA ARG A 91 22.36 -35.23 24.71
C ARG A 91 22.24 -36.66 25.22
N TRP A 92 21.18 -36.98 25.97
CA TRP A 92 20.95 -38.32 26.49
C TRP A 92 20.77 -39.36 25.36
N ILE A 93 20.00 -39.03 24.33
CA ILE A 93 19.81 -39.93 23.18
C ILE A 93 21.13 -40.22 22.47
N ILE A 94 21.94 -39.18 22.22
CA ILE A 94 23.20 -39.30 21.48
C ILE A 94 24.25 -40.04 22.33
N GLU A 95 24.49 -39.59 23.55
CA GLU A 95 25.60 -40.05 24.38
C GLU A 95 25.26 -41.33 25.16
N THR A 96 24.05 -41.44 25.69
CA THR A 96 23.65 -42.56 26.57
C THR A 96 22.89 -43.64 25.80
N ASN A 97 21.90 -43.27 24.98
CA ASN A 97 21.09 -44.23 24.20
C ASN A 97 21.68 -44.59 22.83
N LYS A 98 22.92 -44.13 22.55
CA LYS A 98 23.68 -44.41 21.31
C LYS A 98 22.91 -44.10 20.02
N GLY A 99 22.08 -43.06 20.04
CA GLY A 99 21.26 -42.62 18.91
C GLY A 99 20.02 -43.46 18.63
N LYS A 100 19.67 -44.45 19.48
CA LYS A 100 18.46 -45.24 19.30
C LYS A 100 17.20 -44.41 19.61
N PRO A 101 16.11 -44.58 18.85
CA PRO A 101 14.85 -43.89 19.13
C PRO A 101 14.25 -44.38 20.45
N LEU A 102 13.72 -43.45 21.24
CA LEU A 102 12.98 -43.72 22.47
C LEU A 102 11.50 -43.44 22.23
N GLN A 103 10.65 -44.45 22.40
CA GLN A 103 9.20 -44.31 22.29
C GLN A 103 8.60 -44.23 23.70
N LEU A 104 7.79 -43.20 23.95
CA LEU A 104 7.08 -42.93 25.21
C LEU A 104 5.60 -42.71 24.90
N ASP A 105 4.75 -42.84 25.92
CA ASP A 105 3.29 -42.61 25.78
C ASP A 105 2.94 -41.19 25.29
N VAL A 106 3.80 -40.21 25.62
CA VAL A 106 3.64 -38.81 25.25
C VAL A 106 4.32 -38.42 23.92
N GLY A 107 5.09 -39.34 23.32
CA GLY A 107 5.77 -39.09 22.04
C GLY A 107 7.05 -39.89 21.83
N THR A 108 7.66 -39.71 20.66
CA THR A 108 8.90 -40.39 20.28
C THR A 108 10.04 -39.37 20.17
N ALA A 109 11.18 -39.69 20.78
CA ALA A 109 12.40 -38.90 20.67
C ALA A 109 13.46 -39.68 19.88
N SER A 110 13.91 -39.12 18.76
CA SER A 110 14.88 -39.74 17.85
C SER A 110 15.76 -38.69 17.19
N THR A 111 16.97 -39.05 16.80
CA THR A 111 17.82 -38.17 16.01
C THR A 111 17.30 -38.08 14.57
N ARG A 112 17.36 -36.88 13.99
CA ARG A 112 17.03 -36.64 12.59
C ARG A 112 18.30 -36.22 11.87
N LYS A 113 18.52 -36.74 10.65
CA LYS A 113 19.54 -36.19 9.75
C LYS A 113 19.10 -34.81 9.28
N VAL A 114 19.82 -33.78 9.71
CA VAL A 114 19.67 -32.42 9.19
C VAL A 114 20.61 -32.28 7.98
N PRO A 115 20.11 -31.92 6.80
CA PRO A 115 20.97 -31.70 5.64
C PRO A 115 21.90 -30.52 5.89
N HIS A 116 23.07 -30.54 5.26
CA HIS A 116 23.98 -29.41 5.31
C HIS A 116 23.32 -28.17 4.70
N ALA A 117 23.38 -27.04 5.42
CA ALA A 117 23.02 -25.73 4.92
C ALA A 117 24.30 -24.97 4.56
N PHE A 118 24.31 -24.32 3.41
CA PHE A 118 25.41 -23.45 2.97
C PHE A 118 24.90 -22.01 2.89
N GLU A 119 25.55 -21.11 3.61
CA GLU A 119 25.22 -19.68 3.62
C GLU A 119 26.21 -18.92 2.74
N ILE A 120 25.66 -18.15 1.80
CA ILE A 120 26.45 -17.29 0.91
C ILE A 120 26.68 -15.96 1.63
N LYS A 121 27.92 -15.71 2.06
CA LYS A 121 28.29 -14.47 2.79
C LYS A 121 28.34 -13.23 1.90
N ASP A 122 28.80 -13.39 0.67
CA ASP A 122 28.89 -12.31 -0.31
C ASP A 122 28.31 -12.78 -1.66
N PRO A 123 27.13 -12.26 -2.05
CA PRO A 123 26.49 -12.61 -3.31
C PRO A 123 27.30 -12.22 -4.56
N ILE A 124 28.12 -11.16 -4.50
CA ILE A 124 28.87 -10.65 -5.65
C ILE A 124 30.06 -11.58 -5.93
N LEU A 125 30.85 -11.87 -4.90
CA LEU A 125 31.96 -12.83 -5.01
C LEU A 125 31.46 -14.23 -5.36
N PHE A 126 30.28 -14.62 -4.84
CA PHE A 126 29.67 -15.90 -5.19
C PHE A 126 29.22 -15.94 -6.66
N ARG A 127 28.70 -14.83 -7.21
CA ARG A 127 28.40 -14.72 -8.64
C ARG A 127 29.67 -14.81 -9.49
N GLU A 128 30.75 -14.13 -9.11
CA GLU A 128 32.03 -14.21 -9.82
C GLU A 128 32.61 -15.63 -9.80
N TRP A 129 32.47 -16.32 -8.67
CA TRP A 129 32.81 -17.74 -8.57
C TRP A 129 31.89 -18.62 -9.43
N LEU A 130 30.57 -18.37 -9.45
CA LEU A 130 29.64 -19.07 -10.35
C LEU A 130 29.98 -18.85 -11.82
N LYS A 131 30.49 -17.66 -12.16
CA LYS A 131 30.99 -17.31 -13.49
C LYS A 131 32.29 -18.06 -13.81
N SER A 132 33.23 -18.16 -12.87
CA SER A 132 34.49 -18.87 -13.07
C SER A 132 34.32 -20.38 -13.26
N ILE A 133 33.27 -20.98 -12.68
CA ILE A 133 32.91 -22.39 -12.88
C ILE A 133 31.90 -22.61 -14.03
N GLY A 134 31.54 -21.56 -14.77
CA GLY A 134 30.63 -21.63 -15.93
C GLY A 134 29.18 -22.02 -15.61
N LYS A 135 28.73 -21.85 -14.35
CA LYS A 135 27.37 -22.22 -13.92
C LYS A 135 26.44 -21.02 -13.69
N GLU A 136 26.92 -19.80 -13.94
CA GLU A 136 26.14 -18.58 -13.75
C GLU A 136 24.79 -18.62 -14.48
N ALA A 137 24.78 -19.07 -15.74
CA ALA A 137 23.58 -19.17 -16.56
C ALA A 137 22.53 -20.15 -16.02
N THR A 138 22.93 -21.16 -15.23
CA THR A 138 22.00 -22.13 -14.61
C THR A 138 21.22 -21.51 -13.45
N PHE A 139 21.78 -20.48 -12.79
CA PHE A 139 21.23 -19.89 -11.58
C PHE A 139 20.72 -18.45 -11.77
N LEU A 140 20.96 -17.85 -12.93
CA LEU A 140 20.33 -16.59 -13.33
C LEU A 140 18.86 -16.84 -13.71
N LYS A 141 17.97 -16.05 -13.10
CA LYS A 141 16.57 -15.98 -13.56
C LYS A 141 16.51 -15.36 -14.97
N PRO A 142 15.48 -15.68 -15.78
CA PRO A 142 15.20 -14.92 -16.99
C PRO A 142 15.14 -13.43 -16.67
N GLN A 143 15.73 -12.57 -17.51
CA GLN A 143 15.62 -11.13 -17.30
C GLN A 143 14.14 -10.73 -17.37
N GLU A 144 13.66 -10.06 -16.32
CA GLU A 144 12.32 -9.51 -16.29
C GLU A 144 12.24 -8.32 -17.25
N LEU A 145 11.17 -8.27 -18.05
CA LEU A 145 10.89 -7.14 -18.93
C LEU A 145 10.50 -5.93 -18.08
N ASP A 146 11.17 -4.79 -18.27
CA ASP A 146 10.73 -3.52 -17.68
C ASP A 146 9.49 -3.00 -18.42
N VAL A 147 8.33 -3.35 -17.87
CA VAL A 147 7.02 -2.96 -18.40
C VAL A 147 6.83 -1.44 -18.40
N THR A 148 7.48 -0.72 -17.49
CA THR A 148 7.32 0.75 -17.38
C THR A 148 8.05 1.44 -18.52
N ALA A 149 9.30 1.05 -18.76
CA ALA A 149 10.08 1.55 -19.89
C ALA A 149 9.41 1.21 -21.22
N ALA A 150 8.92 -0.02 -21.39
CA ALA A 150 8.24 -0.44 -22.60
C ALA A 150 6.93 0.33 -22.86
N LYS A 151 6.15 0.63 -21.81
CA LYS A 151 4.93 1.45 -21.93
C LYS A 151 5.25 2.90 -22.30
N ALA A 152 6.28 3.48 -21.67
CA ALA A 152 6.69 4.85 -21.95
C ALA A 152 7.15 5.02 -23.40
N ASP A 153 7.93 4.07 -23.92
CA ASP A 153 8.41 4.08 -25.31
C ASP A 153 7.25 4.03 -26.32
N ILE A 154 6.24 3.19 -26.08
CA ILE A 154 5.04 3.10 -26.94
C ILE A 154 4.22 4.40 -26.89
N ILE A 155 4.03 4.98 -25.71
CA ILE A 155 3.29 6.25 -25.56
C ILE A 155 4.04 7.39 -26.27
N GLU A 156 5.36 7.50 -26.05
CA GLU A 156 6.21 8.50 -26.70
C GLU A 156 6.17 8.37 -28.23
N TYR A 157 6.18 7.14 -28.75
CA TYR A 157 6.02 6.90 -30.18
C TYR A 157 4.66 7.42 -30.69
N VAL A 158 3.56 7.11 -30.01
CA VAL A 158 2.23 7.54 -30.43
C VAL A 158 2.10 9.06 -30.38
N ASP A 159 2.51 9.69 -29.28
CA ASP A 159 2.39 11.14 -29.08
C ASP A 159 3.23 11.91 -30.11
N LYS A 160 4.49 11.50 -30.31
CA LYS A 160 5.38 12.15 -31.27
C LYS A 160 4.86 12.07 -32.70
N ASN A 161 4.36 10.91 -33.12
CA ASN A 161 3.79 10.76 -34.47
C ASN A 161 2.48 11.54 -34.63
N ALA A 162 1.66 11.64 -33.59
CA ALA A 162 0.43 12.44 -33.61
C ALA A 162 0.74 13.94 -33.74
N ASP A 163 1.74 14.42 -33.00
CA ASP A 163 2.23 15.80 -33.07
C ASP A 163 2.79 16.13 -34.46
N GLU A 164 3.63 15.27 -35.03
CA GLU A 164 4.22 15.47 -36.36
C GLU A 164 3.16 15.51 -37.48
N MET A 165 2.14 14.66 -37.41
CA MET A 165 1.01 14.66 -38.36
C MET A 165 0.14 15.92 -38.23
N ALA A 166 -0.18 16.32 -36.99
CA ALA A 166 -0.96 17.54 -36.74
C ALA A 166 -0.21 18.80 -37.19
N GLU A 167 1.12 18.86 -36.99
CA GLU A 167 1.93 19.99 -37.46
C GLU A 167 2.07 20.04 -38.99
N ALA A 168 2.21 18.89 -39.66
CA ALA A 168 2.25 18.83 -41.12
C ALA A 168 0.94 19.32 -41.75
N GLU A 169 -0.20 19.00 -41.15
CA GLU A 169 -1.51 19.42 -41.66
C GLU A 169 -1.85 20.87 -41.32
N LEU A 170 -1.41 21.37 -40.16
CA LEU A 170 -1.47 22.79 -39.84
C LEU A 170 -0.63 23.64 -40.80
N LYS A 171 0.55 23.17 -41.20
CA LYS A 171 1.37 23.84 -42.22
C LYS A 171 0.68 23.90 -43.58
N LYS A 172 0.08 22.79 -44.04
CA LYS A 172 -0.73 22.78 -45.28
C LYS A 172 -1.90 23.76 -45.22
N LEU A 173 -2.63 23.81 -44.10
CA LEU A 173 -3.75 24.74 -43.92
C LEU A 173 -3.32 26.21 -43.93
N GLN A 174 -2.12 26.52 -43.41
CA GLN A 174 -1.55 27.86 -43.46
C GLN A 174 -1.08 28.24 -44.88
N GLU A 175 -0.55 27.27 -45.64
CA GLU A 175 -0.17 27.46 -47.05
C GLU A 175 -1.38 27.64 -47.98
N GLU A 176 -2.49 26.93 -47.71
CA GLU A 176 -3.74 27.01 -48.49
C GLU A 176 -4.59 28.26 -48.17
N ASN A 177 -4.37 28.92 -47.02
CA ASN A 177 -5.12 30.12 -46.62
C ASN A 177 -4.16 31.26 -46.19
N PRO A 178 -3.35 31.82 -47.12
CA PRO A 178 -2.36 32.84 -46.78
C PRO A 178 -2.95 34.14 -46.22
N ASP A 179 -4.22 34.43 -46.52
CA ASP A 179 -4.91 35.68 -46.11
C ASP A 179 -5.58 35.61 -44.73
N LYS A 180 -5.69 34.42 -44.11
CA LYS A 180 -6.28 34.27 -42.77
C LYS A 180 -5.21 34.32 -41.68
N LYS A 181 -5.18 35.41 -40.92
CA LYS A 181 -4.40 35.48 -39.66
C LYS A 181 -5.07 34.66 -38.58
N PHE A 182 -4.64 33.42 -38.41
CA PHE A 182 -5.05 32.59 -37.28
C PHE A 182 -4.45 33.13 -35.97
N THR A 183 -5.25 33.21 -34.92
CA THR A 183 -4.72 33.51 -33.58
C THR A 183 -4.03 32.28 -32.98
N LYS A 184 -3.02 32.49 -32.12
CA LYS A 184 -2.29 31.40 -31.45
C LYS A 184 -3.20 30.43 -30.68
N ALA A 185 -4.32 30.92 -30.15
CA ALA A 185 -5.30 30.12 -29.44
C ALA A 185 -6.10 29.18 -30.36
N GLU A 186 -6.46 29.63 -31.56
CA GLU A 186 -7.14 28.81 -32.57
C GLU A 186 -6.22 27.73 -33.15
N LEU A 187 -4.95 28.08 -33.42
CA LEU A 187 -3.96 27.10 -33.87
C LEU A 187 -3.72 26.01 -32.83
N LYS A 188 -3.67 26.38 -31.54
CA LYS A 188 -3.52 25.43 -30.45
C LYS A 188 -4.73 24.50 -30.32
N ARG A 189 -5.94 25.05 -30.28
CA ARG A 189 -7.19 24.24 -30.23
C ARG A 189 -7.26 23.25 -31.39
N ARG A 190 -6.93 23.71 -32.60
CA ARG A 190 -6.98 22.89 -33.81
C ARG A 190 -5.88 21.84 -33.85
N LYS A 191 -4.69 22.14 -33.31
CA LYS A 191 -3.62 21.15 -33.08
C LYS A 191 -4.10 20.05 -32.14
N ASP A 192 -4.69 20.43 -31.01
CA ASP A 192 -5.18 19.49 -29.99
C ASP A 192 -6.33 18.61 -30.53
N GLU A 193 -7.23 19.17 -31.35
CA GLU A 193 -8.29 18.42 -32.05
C GLU A 193 -7.75 17.41 -33.07
N LEU A 194 -6.73 17.81 -33.85
CA LEU A 194 -6.07 16.91 -34.82
C LEU A 194 -5.34 15.78 -34.12
N ILE A 195 -4.57 16.07 -33.06
CA ILE A 195 -3.88 15.07 -32.24
C ILE A 195 -4.88 14.05 -31.68
N ALA A 196 -5.99 14.52 -31.11
CA ALA A 196 -7.05 13.65 -30.59
C ALA A 196 -7.67 12.76 -31.68
N GLY A 197 -7.74 13.23 -32.93
CA GLY A 197 -8.19 12.44 -34.08
C GLY A 197 -7.18 11.42 -34.60
N TYR A 198 -5.87 11.71 -34.49
CA TYR A 198 -4.80 10.85 -35.00
C TYR A 198 -4.40 9.72 -34.04
N ILE A 199 -4.51 9.95 -32.72
CA ILE A 199 -4.14 8.96 -31.69
C ILE A 199 -4.83 7.60 -31.91
N PRO A 200 -6.16 7.49 -32.15
CA PRO A 200 -6.81 6.20 -32.39
C PRO A 200 -6.26 5.44 -33.60
N ALA A 201 -5.90 6.14 -34.68
CA ALA A 201 -5.36 5.52 -35.89
C ALA A 201 -3.91 5.05 -35.70
N LEU A 202 -3.12 5.78 -34.91
CA LEU A 202 -1.73 5.40 -34.57
C LEU A 202 -1.71 4.22 -33.60
N VAL A 203 -2.58 4.20 -32.60
CA VAL A 203 -2.75 3.06 -31.69
C VAL A 203 -3.14 1.79 -32.45
N ALA A 204 -4.03 1.90 -33.46
CA ALA A 204 -4.38 0.77 -34.31
C ALA A 204 -3.20 0.27 -35.18
N LYS A 205 -2.28 1.16 -35.59
CA LYS A 205 -1.06 0.80 -36.35
C LYS A 205 0.02 0.15 -35.50
N VAL A 206 0.12 0.50 -34.21
CA VAL A 206 1.04 -0.17 -33.27
C VAL A 206 0.71 -1.65 -33.12
N GLY A 207 -0.55 -2.05 -33.39
CA GLY A 207 -0.90 -3.46 -33.59
C GLY A 207 -0.70 -4.31 -32.34
N LEU A 208 -0.98 -3.76 -31.15
CA LEU A 208 -0.97 -4.51 -29.90
C LEU A 208 -2.06 -5.61 -29.98
N PRO A 209 -1.70 -6.90 -29.82
CA PRO A 209 -2.71 -7.95 -29.72
C PRO A 209 -3.65 -7.67 -28.54
N GLU A 210 -4.94 -7.95 -28.69
CA GLU A 210 -5.98 -7.68 -27.66
C GLU A 210 -5.64 -8.30 -26.29
N ASN A 211 -4.78 -9.31 -26.28
CA ASN A 211 -4.36 -10.07 -25.10
C ASN A 211 -3.14 -9.45 -24.37
N VAL A 212 -2.52 -8.40 -24.93
CA VAL A 212 -1.22 -7.85 -24.48
C VAL A 212 -1.37 -6.49 -23.82
N GLY A 213 -2.34 -5.67 -24.22
CA GLY A 213 -2.62 -4.40 -23.56
C GLY A 213 -3.70 -3.57 -24.24
N GLU A 214 -4.33 -2.71 -23.44
CA GLU A 214 -5.33 -1.75 -23.90
C GLU A 214 -4.79 -0.32 -23.73
N TYR A 215 -4.95 0.51 -24.76
CA TYR A 215 -4.70 1.95 -24.65
C TYR A 215 -5.88 2.62 -23.93
N LYS A 216 -5.59 3.41 -22.89
CA LYS A 216 -6.59 4.23 -22.19
C LYS A 216 -6.24 5.70 -22.39
N ALA A 217 -7.21 6.48 -22.86
CA ALA A 217 -7.06 7.92 -23.05
C ALA A 217 -6.81 8.64 -21.71
N GLU A 218 -6.16 9.80 -21.77
CA GLU A 218 -5.91 10.64 -20.61
C GLU A 218 -7.22 11.03 -19.88
N GLY A 219 -7.22 10.88 -18.56
CA GLY A 219 -8.32 11.27 -17.68
C GLY A 219 -7.92 12.38 -16.73
N GLN A 220 -8.88 13.20 -16.29
CA GLN A 220 -8.66 14.25 -15.30
C GLN A 220 -8.94 13.73 -13.88
N SER A 221 -8.04 14.01 -12.93
CA SER A 221 -8.25 13.72 -11.50
C SER A 221 -8.03 14.97 -10.64
N VAL A 222 -8.87 15.14 -9.62
CA VAL A 222 -8.81 16.28 -8.69
C VAL A 222 -7.90 15.91 -7.52
N ASN A 223 -6.89 16.74 -7.26
CA ASN A 223 -5.93 16.56 -6.17
C ASN A 223 -6.26 17.52 -5.02
N LEU A 224 -6.73 17.00 -3.88
CA LEU A 224 -6.99 17.78 -2.66
C LEU A 224 -5.72 17.80 -1.80
N ARG A 225 -5.21 18.99 -1.47
CA ARG A 225 -4.06 19.19 -0.57
C ARG A 225 -4.50 19.92 0.70
N PHE A 226 -4.04 19.41 1.85
CA PHE A 226 -4.18 20.04 3.16
C PHE A 226 -3.00 21.00 3.38
N ALA A 227 -3.27 22.15 3.97
CA ALA A 227 -2.26 23.11 4.44
C ALA A 227 -1.88 22.82 5.89
#